data_AF-A0A2W1ZJY7-F1
#
_entry.id   AF-A0A2W1ZJY7-F1
#
_cell.length_a   1.000
_cell.length_b   1.000
_cell.length_c   1.000
_cell.angle_alpha   90.00
_cell.angle_beta   90.00
_cell.angle_gamma   90.00
#
_symmetry.space_group_name_H-M   'P 1'
#
loop_
_entity.id
_entity.type
_entity.pdbx_description
1 polymer ?
#
loop_
_entity_poly.entity_id
_entity_poly.type
_entity_poly.pdbx_seq_one_letter_code
_entity_poly.pdbx_strand_id
1 'polypeptide(L)' 'WGTAWTKGLSFGTGQCPVKRYNEHLRDLIIRGVANPGDIVSHEVSLDEAPDAYDHFDKREDGWTKVLLHPQGA' A
#
# COMPACT_ATOMS: atom_id res chain seq x y z
N TRP A 1 -1.15 -13.87 24.85
CA TRP A 1 -1.97 -15.04 24.49
C TRP A 1 -3.03 -15.39 25.52
N GLY A 2 -2.71 -15.53 26.82
CA GLY A 2 -3.70 -15.84 27.86
C GLY A 2 -4.91 -14.88 27.90
N THR A 3 -4.67 -13.56 27.94
CA THR A 3 -5.78 -12.58 27.90
C THR A 3 -6.60 -12.66 26.61
N ALA A 4 -5.95 -12.96 25.48
CA ALA A 4 -6.63 -13.09 24.19
C ALA A 4 -7.53 -14.33 24.15
N TRP A 5 -7.08 -15.42 24.77
CA TRP A 5 -7.87 -16.63 24.98
C TRP A 5 -9.08 -16.37 25.87
N THR A 6 -8.88 -15.75 27.03
CA THR A 6 -9.99 -15.42 27.95
C THR A 6 -11.01 -14.49 27.31
N LYS A 7 -10.55 -13.59 26.41
CA LYS A 7 -11.42 -12.70 25.64
C LYS A 7 -12.01 -13.34 24.38
N GLY A 8 -11.70 -14.61 24.08
CA GLY A 8 -12.21 -15.31 22.90
C GLY A 8 -11.79 -14.69 21.56
N LEU A 9 -10.63 -14.03 21.51
CA LEU A 9 -10.19 -13.32 20.30
C LEU A 9 -9.70 -14.31 19.23
N SER A 10 -10.12 -14.06 17.99
CA SER A 10 -9.61 -14.76 16.80
C SER A 10 -8.60 -13.90 16.07
N PHE A 11 -7.53 -14.53 15.58
CA PHE A 11 -6.45 -13.85 14.86
C PHE A 11 -6.29 -14.46 13.46
N GLY A 12 -6.42 -13.64 12.42
CA GLY A 12 -6.04 -13.99 11.06
C GLY A 12 -4.67 -13.39 10.74
N THR A 13 -3.74 -14.20 10.26
CA THR A 13 -2.37 -13.78 9.92
C THR A 13 -1.96 -14.34 8.56
N GLY A 14 -0.83 -13.86 8.03
CA GLY A 14 -0.25 -14.33 6.78
C GLY A 14 -0.15 -13.25 5.72
N GLN A 15 0.46 -13.61 4.59
CA GLN A 15 0.56 -12.74 3.42
C GLN A 15 -0.83 -12.53 2.79
N CYS A 16 -1.06 -11.35 2.21
CA CYS A 16 -2.33 -11.04 1.54
C CYS A 16 -2.55 -12.00 0.35
N PRO A 17 -3.68 -12.75 0.27
CA PRO A 17 -3.97 -13.62 -0.86
C PRO A 17 -4.48 -12.79 -2.04
N VAL A 18 -3.60 -12.05 -2.70
CA VAL A 18 -3.93 -11.02 -3.71
C VAL A 18 -4.86 -11.57 -4.80
N LYS A 19 -4.60 -12.77 -5.34
CA LYS A 19 -5.41 -13.40 -6.40
C LYS A 19 -6.86 -13.67 -6.01
N ARG A 20 -7.16 -13.72 -4.71
CA ARG A 20 -8.53 -13.90 -4.21
C ARG A 20 -9.35 -12.62 -4.30
N TYR A 21 -8.70 -11.45 -4.27
CA TYR A 21 -9.36 -10.15 -4.08
C TYR A 21 -9.12 -9.14 -5.22
N ASN A 22 -8.07 -9.31 -6.03
CA ASN A 22 -7.66 -8.32 -7.03
C ASN A 22 -8.76 -7.98 -8.05
N GLU A 23 -9.52 -8.95 -8.56
CA GLU A 23 -10.62 -8.70 -9.51
C GLU A 23 -11.72 -7.87 -8.87
N HIS A 24 -12.16 -8.23 -7.67
CA HIS A 24 -13.17 -7.50 -6.94
C HIS A 24 -12.73 -6.07 -6.61
N LEU A 25 -11.48 -5.89 -6.15
CA LEU A 25 -10.91 -4.58 -5.84
C LEU A 25 -10.80 -3.70 -7.10
N ARG A 26 -10.36 -4.27 -8.23
CA ARG A 26 -10.36 -3.57 -9.53
C ARG A 26 -11.76 -3.10 -9.89
N ASP A 27 -12.78 -3.95 -9.75
CA ASP A 27 -14.15 -3.60 -10.11
C ASP A 27 -14.73 -2.50 -9.21
N LEU A 28 -14.26 -2.39 -7.96
CA LEU A 28 -14.60 -1.25 -7.09
C LEU A 28 -13.96 0.04 -7.60
N ILE A 29 -12.72 -0.01 -8.08
CA ILE A 29 -12.04 1.16 -8.69
C ILE A 29 -12.76 1.59 -9.97
N ILE A 30 -13.06 0.65 -10.87
CA ILE A 30 -13.74 0.95 -12.14
C ILE A 30 -15.12 1.59 -11.91
N ARG A 31 -15.85 1.15 -10.88
CA ARG A 31 -17.16 1.71 -10.52
C ARG A 31 -17.09 3.03 -9.74
N GLY A 32 -15.88 3.55 -9.46
CA GLY A 32 -15.68 4.78 -8.69
C GLY A 32 -16.00 4.63 -7.20
N VAL A 33 -16.09 3.40 -6.67
CA VAL A 33 -16.34 3.15 -5.24
C VAL A 33 -15.05 3.31 -4.42
N ALA A 34 -13.89 3.07 -5.03
CA ALA A 34 -12.59 3.16 -4.37
C ALA A 34 -11.57 3.93 -5.22
N ASN A 35 -10.87 4.88 -4.61
CA ASN A 35 -9.84 5.70 -5.25
C ASN A 35 -8.50 5.51 -4.53
N PRO A 36 -7.75 4.42 -4.78
CA PRO A 36 -6.47 4.18 -4.12
C PRO A 36 -5.37 5.16 -4.55
N GLY A 37 -5.60 5.97 -5.58
CA GLY A 37 -4.68 7.04 -5.97
C GLY A 37 -4.53 8.12 -4.88
N ASP A 38 -5.55 8.32 -4.04
CA ASP A 38 -5.56 9.39 -3.03
C ASP A 38 -4.47 9.24 -1.95
N ILE A 39 -3.93 8.03 -1.77
CA ILE A 39 -2.84 7.77 -0.82
C ILE A 39 -1.44 7.99 -1.43
N VAL A 40 -1.34 8.19 -2.75
CA VAL A 40 -0.08 8.46 -3.45
C VAL A 40 0.43 9.84 -3.04
N SER A 41 1.62 9.87 -2.47
CA SER A 41 2.24 11.12 -2.02
C SER A 41 3.20 11.72 -3.06
N HIS A 42 3.91 10.87 -3.80
CA HIS A 42 4.94 11.31 -4.75
C HIS A 42 4.93 10.43 -6.01
N GLU A 43 5.21 11.05 -7.15
CA GLU A 43 5.44 10.39 -8.43
C GLU A 43 6.81 10.84 -8.93
N VAL A 44 7.72 9.88 -9.15
CA VAL A 44 9.12 10.18 -9.52
C VAL A 44 9.57 9.29 -10.66
N SER A 45 10.63 9.69 -11.35
CA SER A 45 11.29 8.86 -12.36
C SER A 45 12.01 7.67 -11.72
N LEU A 46 12.38 6.67 -12.51
CA LEU A 46 13.14 5.53 -12.00
C LEU A 46 14.54 5.91 -11.49
N ASP A 47 15.15 6.96 -12.07
CA ASP A 47 16.48 7.44 -11.67
C ASP A 47 16.48 8.04 -10.24
N GLU A 48 15.34 8.56 -9.79
CA GLU A 48 15.13 9.13 -8.46
C GLU A 48 14.75 8.07 -7.40
N ALA A 49 14.65 6.80 -7.79
CA ALA A 49 14.24 5.73 -6.87
C ALA A 49 15.15 5.62 -5.63
N PRO A 50 16.49 5.73 -5.68
CA PRO A 50 17.33 5.64 -4.49
C PRO A 50 17.00 6.69 -3.43
N ASP A 51 16.80 7.95 -3.85
CA ASP A 51 16.45 9.05 -2.95
C ASP A 51 15.05 8.85 -2.38
N ALA A 52 14.09 8.41 -3.21
CA ALA A 52 12.73 8.10 -2.77
C ALA A 52 12.69 6.98 -1.72
N TYR A 53 13.55 5.97 -1.85
CA TYR A 53 13.70 4.90 -0.85
C TYR A 53 14.28 5.44 0.47
N ASP A 54 15.26 6.35 0.43
CA ASP A 54 15.87 6.94 1.62
C ASP A 54 14.86 7.77 2.43
N HIS A 55 14.07 8.63 1.77
CA HIS A 55 13.01 9.40 2.42
C HIS A 55 11.92 8.51 3.03
N PHE A 56 11.51 7.45 2.32
CA PHE A 56 10.51 6.49 2.81
C PHE A 56 11.02 5.69 4.02
N ASP A 57 12.27 5.24 3.99
CA ASP A 57 12.89 4.49 5.11
C ASP A 57 13.02 5.36 6.37
N LYS A 58 13.42 6.62 6.21
CA LYS A 58 13.48 7.63 7.28
C LYS A 58 12.11 8.04 7.81
N ARG A 59 11.02 7.62 7.15
CA ARG A 59 9.63 8.00 7.47
C ARG A 59 9.44 9.51 7.56
N GLU A 60 10.04 10.23 6.62
CA GLU A 60 9.89 11.67 6.57
C GLU A 60 8.43 12.05 6.33
N ASP A 61 8.00 13.14 6.97
CA ASP A 61 6.62 13.60 6.87
C ASP A 61 6.26 13.88 5.40
N GLY A 62 5.14 13.33 4.95
CA GLY A 62 4.69 13.41 3.56
C GLY A 62 5.15 12.27 2.66
N TRP A 63 6.07 11.39 3.09
CA TRP A 63 6.53 10.24 2.29
C TRP A 63 5.79 8.94 2.64
N THR A 64 4.60 8.74 2.07
CA THR A 64 3.74 7.59 2.39
C THR A 64 3.65 6.55 1.28
N LYS A 65 3.52 6.97 0.02
CA LYS A 65 3.39 6.07 -1.13
C LYS A 65 3.95 6.73 -2.38
N VAL A 66 5.07 6.19 -2.86
CA VAL A 66 5.75 6.64 -4.08
C VAL A 66 5.38 5.77 -5.26
N LEU A 67 5.07 6.38 -6.41
CA LEU A 67 4.95 5.72 -7.71
C LEU A 67 6.20 6.03 -8.53
N LEU A 68 6.78 4.98 -9.13
CA LEU A 68 7.94 5.09 -10.01
C LEU A 68 7.48 5.01 -11.46
N HIS A 69 7.90 5.97 -12.28
CA HIS A 69 7.61 6.02 -13.72
C HIS A 69 8.86 5.63 -14.52
N PRO A 70 8.96 4.37 -15.00
CA PRO A 70 10.15 3.88 -15.68
C PRO A 70 10.36 4.44 -17.10
N GLN A 71 9.36 5.08 -17.69
CA GLN A 71 9.48 5.77 -18.99
C GLN A 71 9.81 7.26 -18.86
N GLY A 72 10.05 7.77 -17.65
CA GLY A 72 10.08 9.20 -17.34
C GLY A 72 8.69 9.70 -16.91
N ALA A 73 8.67 10.71 -16.04
CA ALA A 73 7.46 11.37 -15.55
C ALA A 73 6.92 12.39 -16.56
#